data_AF-A0A970XXY3-F1
#
_entry.id   AF-A0A970XXY3-F1
#
_cell.length_a   1.000
_cell.length_b   1.000
_cell.length_c   1.000
_cell.angle_alpha   90.00
_cell.angle_beta   90.00
_cell.angle_gamma   90.00
#
_symmetry.space_group_name_H-M   'P 1'
#
loop_
_entity.id
_entity.type
_entity.pdbx_description
1 polymer ?
#
loop_
_entity_poly.entity_id
_entity_poly.type
_entity_poly.pdbx_seq_one_letter_code
_entity_poly.pdbx_strand_id
1 'polypeptide(L)'
;QVPEAKLRENGKPMAKKRVLWTLVVSEVAKQEEIAVSEQEVDEEIESMLKDAGQRKEEMRKYLQESNGRREVESFLHAKKTIKHLVEMVKANTPSEN
;
A
#
# COMPACT_ATOMS: atom_id res chain seq x y z
N GLN A 1 -11.81 30.73 1.15
CA GLN A 1 -10.85 29.64 1.47
C GLN A 1 -11.16 29.12 2.86
N VAL A 2 -11.04 27.80 3.10
CA VAL A 2 -11.20 27.22 4.44
C VAL A 2 -9.93 27.49 5.26
N PRO A 3 -10.02 27.99 6.51
CA PRO A 3 -8.84 28.22 7.34
C PRO A 3 -8.07 26.92 7.62
N GLU A 4 -6.74 26.99 7.65
CA GLU A 4 -5.85 25.84 7.90
C GLU A 4 -6.22 25.08 9.18
N ALA A 5 -6.51 25.79 10.27
CA ALA A 5 -6.91 25.18 11.54
C ALA A 5 -8.15 24.28 11.39
N LYS A 6 -9.13 24.71 10.57
CA LYS A 6 -10.37 23.96 10.31
C LYS A 6 -10.12 22.77 9.38
N LEU A 7 -9.21 22.89 8.41
CA LEU A 7 -8.75 21.75 7.60
C LEU A 7 -8.06 20.70 8.48
N ARG A 8 -7.20 21.12 9.40
CA ARG A 8 -6.49 20.24 10.32
C ARG A 8 -7.45 19.52 11.27
N GLU A 9 -8.42 20.23 11.83
CA GLU A 9 -9.44 19.65 12.70
C GLU A 9 -10.28 18.61 11.95
N ASN A 10 -10.80 18.96 10.77
CA ASN A 10 -11.61 18.07 9.95
C ASN A 10 -10.83 16.86 9.43
N GLY A 11 -9.53 17.01 9.16
CA GLY A 11 -8.67 15.92 8.69
C GLY A 11 -8.18 14.98 9.79
N LYS A 12 -8.19 15.43 11.05
CA LYS A 12 -7.64 14.67 12.20
C LYS A 12 -8.25 13.26 12.36
N PRO A 13 -9.57 13.03 12.21
CA PRO A 13 -10.14 11.69 12.30
C PRO A 13 -9.62 10.75 11.20
N MET A 14 -9.52 11.22 9.95
CA MET A 14 -8.99 10.43 8.84
C MET A 14 -7.50 10.15 8.99
N ALA A 15 -6.72 11.14 9.44
CA ALA A 15 -5.30 10.95 9.71
C ALA A 15 -5.07 9.88 10.80
N LYS A 16 -5.82 9.92 11.91
CA LYS A 16 -5.75 8.90 12.95
C LYS A 16 -6.08 7.51 12.42
N LYS A 17 -7.16 7.38 11.64
CA LYS A 17 -7.55 6.10 11.04
C LYS A 17 -6.45 5.55 10.13
N ARG A 18 -5.84 6.40 9.29
CA ARG A 18 -4.74 6.01 8.41
C ARG A 18 -3.52 5.52 9.20
N VAL A 19 -3.09 6.26 10.21
CA VAL A 19 -1.95 5.85 11.06
C VAL A 19 -2.22 4.51 11.74
N LEU A 20 -3.41 4.33 12.32
CA LEU A 20 -3.78 3.05 12.94
C LEU A 20 -3.74 1.90 11.93
N TRP A 21 -4.31 2.11 10.74
CA TRP A 21 -4.29 1.10 9.67
C TRP A 21 -2.88 0.72 9.26
N THR A 22 -2.00 1.71 9.03
CA THR A 22 -0.61 1.45 8.69
C THR A 22 0.09 0.63 9.78
N LEU A 23 -0.07 1.02 11.05
CA LEU A 23 0.55 0.31 12.17
C LEU A 23 0.08 -1.14 12.28
N VAL A 24 -1.24 -1.38 12.17
CA VAL A 24 -1.81 -2.72 12.27
C VAL A 24 -1.35 -3.59 11.09
N VAL A 25 -1.45 -3.10 9.86
CA VAL A 25 -1.04 -3.86 8.67
C VAL A 25 0.46 -4.16 8.70
N SER A 26 1.30 -3.20 9.10
CA SER A 26 2.74 -3.43 9.22
C SER A 26 3.08 -4.47 10.29
N GLU A 27 2.35 -4.50 11.40
CA GLU A 27 2.58 -5.49 12.46
C GLU A 27 2.14 -6.90 12.03
N VAL A 28 0.98 -7.03 11.39
CA VAL A 28 0.53 -8.31 10.81
C VAL A 28 1.52 -8.82 9.76
N ALA A 29 2.00 -7.93 8.87
CA ALA A 29 2.99 -8.30 7.85
C ALA A 29 4.25 -8.91 8.46
N LYS A 30 4.72 -8.38 9.59
CA LYS A 30 5.88 -8.90 10.31
C LYS A 30 5.60 -10.26 10.95
N GLN A 31 4.46 -10.41 11.63
CA GLN A 31 4.10 -11.65 12.33
C GLN A 31 3.88 -12.82 11.36
N GLU A 32 3.32 -12.53 10.19
CA GLU A 32 3.07 -13.50 9.12
C GLU A 32 4.27 -13.65 8.17
N GLU A 33 5.43 -13.04 8.49
CA GLU A 33 6.67 -13.10 7.71
C GLU A 33 6.51 -12.72 6.22
N ILE A 34 5.61 -11.78 5.95
CA ILE A 34 5.29 -11.34 4.59
C ILE A 34 6.42 -10.44 4.09
N ALA A 35 7.21 -10.98 3.15
CA ALA A 35 8.28 -10.26 2.47
C ALA A 35 7.86 -9.81 1.05
N VAL A 36 8.48 -8.73 0.56
CA VAL A 36 8.42 -8.30 -0.84
C VAL A 36 9.84 -8.41 -1.40
N SER A 37 9.97 -9.08 -2.54
CA SER A 37 11.25 -9.18 -3.25
C SER A 37 11.50 -7.97 -4.15
N GLU A 38 12.76 -7.69 -4.46
CA GLU A 38 13.12 -6.62 -5.40
C GLU A 38 12.48 -6.79 -6.78
N GLN A 39 12.36 -8.05 -7.24
CA GLN A 39 11.71 -8.39 -8.50
C GLN A 39 10.21 -8.02 -8.47
N GLU A 40 9.50 -8.30 -7.39
CA GLU A 40 8.08 -7.91 -7.26
C GLU A 40 7.91 -6.38 -7.31
N VAL A 41 8.86 -5.64 -6.73
CA VAL A 41 8.87 -4.16 -6.83
C VAL A 41 9.07 -3.71 -8.27
N ASP A 42 10.02 -4.30 -9.00
CA ASP A 42 10.26 -3.97 -10.41
C ASP A 42 9.03 -4.28 -11.29
N GLU A 43 8.40 -5.44 -11.07
CA GLU A 43 7.19 -5.86 -11.79
C GLU A 43 6.01 -4.92 -11.53
N GLU A 44 5.82 -4.49 -10.28
CA GLU A 44 4.76 -3.53 -9.92
C GLU A 44 5.06 -2.14 -10.49
N ILE A 45 6.31 -1.67 -10.49
CA ILE A 45 6.70 -0.41 -11.15
C ILE A 45 6.35 -0.47 -12.64
N GLU A 46 6.74 -1.54 -13.34
CA GLU A 46 6.40 -1.69 -14.76
C GLU A 46 4.89 -1.79 -14.98
N SER A 47 4.15 -2.39 -14.04
CA SER A 47 2.68 -2.40 -14.08
C SER A 47 2.09 -0.99 -13.95
N MET A 48 2.54 -0.19 -12.98
CA MET A 48 2.11 1.20 -12.78
C MET A 48 2.44 2.08 -14.00
N LEU A 49 3.54 1.80 -14.70
CA LEU A 49 3.97 2.54 -15.88
C LEU A 49 3.17 2.22 -17.15
N LYS A 50 2.42 1.10 -17.19
CA LYS A 50 1.52 0.79 -18.31
C LYS A 50 0.38 1.80 -18.42
N ASP A 51 -0.14 2.24 -17.28
CA ASP A 51 -1.30 3.14 -17.21
C ASP A 51 -0.90 4.63 -17.13
N ALA A 52 0.41 4.92 -17.13
CA ALA A 52 0.97 6.26 -16.93
C ALA A 52 0.73 7.26 -18.07
N GLY A 53 0.38 6.77 -19.27
CA GLY A 53 0.15 7.59 -20.45
C GLY A 53 1.32 8.54 -20.76
N GLN A 54 1.02 9.82 -20.95
CA GLN A 54 2.02 10.85 -21.31
C GLN A 54 3.05 11.15 -20.21
N ARG A 55 2.78 10.81 -18.95
CA ARG A 55 3.69 11.06 -17.81
C ARG A 55 4.62 9.87 -17.52
N LYS A 56 4.66 8.87 -18.39
CA LYS A 56 5.39 7.62 -18.18
C LYS A 56 6.86 7.82 -17.84
N GLU A 57 7.58 8.68 -18.57
CA GLU A 57 9.02 8.88 -18.31
C GLU A 57 9.30 9.63 -17.01
N GLU A 58 8.47 10.63 -16.67
CA GLU A 58 8.58 11.35 -15.40
C GLU A 58 8.29 10.42 -14.21
N MET A 59 7.22 9.63 -14.32
CA MET A 59 6.84 8.67 -13.29
C MET A 59 7.86 7.53 -13.16
N ARG A 60 8.45 7.06 -14.27
CA ARG A 60 9.51 6.06 -14.25
C ARG A 60 10.71 6.57 -13.46
N LYS A 61 11.15 7.80 -13.74
CA LYS A 61 12.29 8.39 -13.03
C LYS A 61 12.04 8.44 -11.53
N TYR A 62 10.86 8.90 -11.11
CA TYR A 62 10.48 8.95 -9.69
C TYR A 62 10.44 7.56 -9.04
N LEU A 63 9.81 6.57 -9.69
CA LEU A 63 9.66 5.23 -9.14
C LEU A 63 10.99 4.45 -9.07
N GLN A 64 11.96 4.81 -9.92
CA GLN A 64 13.33 4.26 -9.87
C GLN A 64 14.22 4.94 -8.82
N GLU A 65 13.84 6.11 -8.31
CA GLU A 65 14.52 6.74 -7.17
C GLU A 65 14.21 5.99 -5.86
N SER A 66 15.13 6.07 -4.90
CA SER A 66 15.03 5.34 -3.62
C SER A 66 13.75 5.66 -2.81
N ASN A 67 13.17 6.85 -3.00
CA ASN A 67 11.90 7.22 -2.36
C ASN A 67 10.72 6.53 -3.04
N GLY A 68 10.60 6.65 -4.36
CA GLY A 68 9.51 6.02 -5.11
C GLY A 68 9.54 4.50 -4.99
N ARG A 69 10.73 3.88 -5.05
CA ARG A 69 10.88 2.43 -4.82
C ARG A 69 10.34 1.99 -3.47
N ARG A 70 10.66 2.72 -2.39
CA ARG A 70 10.17 2.42 -1.04
C ARG A 70 8.66 2.59 -0.91
N GLU A 71 8.06 3.52 -1.65
CA GLU A 71 6.60 3.68 -1.68
C GLU A 71 5.92 2.48 -2.34
N VAL A 72 6.47 1.98 -3.45
CA VAL A 72 5.97 0.76 -4.12
C VAL A 72 6.13 -0.46 -3.22
N GLU A 73 7.30 -0.62 -2.60
CA GLU A 73 7.54 -1.70 -1.64
C GLU A 73 6.54 -1.67 -0.48
N SER A 74 6.32 -0.50 0.13
CA SER A 74 5.34 -0.32 1.21
C SER A 74 3.91 -0.65 0.76
N PHE A 75 3.55 -0.25 -0.46
CA PHE A 75 2.26 -0.59 -1.07
C PHE A 75 2.11 -2.10 -1.28
N LEU A 76 3.14 -2.77 -1.81
CA LEU A 76 3.14 -4.22 -2.02
C LEU A 76 3.04 -4.98 -0.71
N HIS A 77 3.76 -4.57 0.33
CA HIS A 77 3.63 -5.17 1.67
C HIS A 77 2.19 -5.09 2.17
N ALA A 78 1.56 -3.91 2.10
CA ALA A 78 0.18 -3.75 2.53
C ALA A 78 -0.78 -4.62 1.69
N LYS A 79 -0.63 -4.61 0.36
CA LYS A 79 -1.43 -5.40 -0.58
C LYS A 79 -1.34 -6.90 -0.29
N LYS A 80 -0.13 -7.44 -0.11
CA LYS A 80 0.11 -8.86 0.21
C LYS A 80 -0.46 -9.23 1.58
N THR A 81 -0.31 -8.36 2.57
CA THR A 81 -0.85 -8.59 3.92
C THR A 81 -2.37 -8.69 3.91
N ILE A 82 -3.04 -7.75 3.26
CA ILE A 82 -4.51 -7.80 3.15
C ILE A 82 -4.96 -9.02 2.35
N LYS A 83 -4.26 -9.38 1.27
CA LYS A 83 -4.56 -10.59 0.50
C LYS A 83 -4.46 -11.85 1.36
N HIS A 84 -3.38 -11.99 2.13
CA HIS A 84 -3.18 -13.11 3.06
C HIS A 84 -4.31 -13.21 4.09
N LEU A 85 -4.67 -12.09 4.74
CA LEU A 85 -5.81 -12.04 5.67
C LEU A 85 -7.12 -12.50 5.02
N VAL A 86 -7.41 -12.07 3.78
CA VAL A 86 -8.61 -12.47 3.05
C VAL A 86 -8.58 -13.97 2.72
N GLU A 87 -7.43 -14.51 2.31
CA GLU A 87 -7.25 -15.93 2.01
C GLU A 87 -7.44 -16.79 3.25
N MET A 88 -6.91 -16.38 4.41
CA MET A 88 -7.14 -17.06 5.69
C MET A 88 -8.63 -17.09 6.07
N VAL A 89 -9.35 -15.97 5.93
CA VAL A 89 -10.79 -15.93 6.23
C VAL A 89 -11.57 -16.86 5.30
N LYS A 90 -11.25 -16.86 4.00
CA LYS A 90 -11.90 -17.74 3.01
C LYS A 90 -11.64 -19.21 3.31
N ALA A 91 -10.42 -19.59 3.69
CA ALA A 91 -10.07 -20.95 4.05
C ALA A 91 -10.79 -21.43 5.33
N ASN A 92 -11.08 -20.51 6.25
CA ASN A 92 -11.75 -20.80 7.52
C ASN A 92 -13.29 -20.70 7.46
N THR A 93 -13.86 -20.22 6.36
CA THR A 93 -15.31 -20.21 6.17
C THR A 93 -15.73 -21.57 5.63
N PRO A 94 -16.52 -22.38 6.36
CA PRO A 94 -17.07 -23.62 5.81
C PRO A 94 -17.88 -23.26 4.57
N SER A 95 -17.67 -23.94 3.43
CA SER A 95 -18.55 -23.75 2.28
C SER A 95 -19.96 -24.12 2.72
N GLU A 96 -20.86 -23.15 2.77
CA GLU A 96 -22.29 -23.43 2.82
C GLU A 96 -22.65 -24.18 1.54
N ASN A 97 -22.86 -25.49 1.69
CA ASN A 97 -23.51 -26.34 0.69
C ASN A 97 -25.00 -26.04 0.65
#